data_AF-A0A0N4THJ8-F1
#
_entry.id   AF-A0A0N4THJ8-F1
#
_cell.length_a   1.000
_cell.length_b   1.000
_cell.length_c   1.000
_cell.angle_alpha   90.00
_cell.angle_beta   90.00
_cell.angle_gamma   90.00
#
_symmetry.space_group_name_H-M   'P 1'
#
loop_
_entity.id
_entity.type
_entity.pdbx_description
1 polymer ?
#
loop_
_entity_poly.entity_id
_entity_poly.type
_entity_poly.pdbx_seq_one_letter_code
_entity_poly.pdbx_strand_id
1 'polypeptide(L)'
;MPMSTMSMTVVQNAAMQSEPALYLGVTLKISIGMFLHVLFVAGPLDFWYWIRSSLKSVNGRTVVITGGASGIGKRLAELLAIRFGAKVAILDINEVSHFFIALKKVKT
;
A
#
# COMPACT_ATOMS: atom_id res chain seq x y z
N MET A 1 -41.78 -26.67 19.71
CA MET A 1 -40.74 -25.63 19.86
C MET A 1 -40.62 -25.33 21.34
N PRO A 2 -39.47 -25.56 22.00
CA PRO A 2 -39.39 -25.47 23.45
C PRO A 2 -39.49 -24.01 23.91
N MET A 3 -40.42 -23.76 24.84
CA MET A 3 -40.77 -22.45 25.40
C MET A 3 -39.70 -21.87 26.34
N SER A 4 -38.62 -22.61 26.62
CA SER A 4 -37.49 -22.17 27.46
C SER A 4 -36.51 -21.24 26.74
N THR A 5 -36.46 -21.24 25.41
CA THR A 5 -35.53 -20.41 24.64
C THR A 5 -36.03 -18.97 24.47
N MET A 6 -37.35 -18.74 24.52
CA MET A 6 -37.95 -17.42 24.31
C MET A 6 -37.67 -16.41 25.44
N SER A 7 -37.41 -16.89 26.66
CA SER A 7 -37.15 -15.99 27.80
C SER A 7 -35.75 -15.36 27.73
N MET A 8 -34.72 -16.13 27.33
CA MET A 8 -33.35 -15.60 27.19
C MET A 8 -33.22 -14.60 26.05
N THR A 9 -33.87 -14.82 24.90
CA THR A 9 -33.82 -13.86 23.78
C THR A 9 -34.54 -12.56 24.12
N VAL A 10 -35.65 -12.61 24.86
CA VAL A 10 -36.37 -11.41 25.31
C VAL A 10 -35.59 -10.66 26.38
N VAL A 11 -34.96 -11.37 27.32
CA VAL A 11 -34.09 -10.75 28.35
C VAL A 11 -32.82 -10.18 27.74
N GLN A 12 -32.19 -10.86 26.78
CA GLN A 12 -31.03 -10.32 26.03
C GLN A 12 -31.41 -9.09 25.20
N ASN A 13 -32.55 -9.11 24.51
CA ASN A 13 -33.04 -7.94 23.77
C ASN A 13 -33.40 -6.77 24.71
N ALA A 14 -34.01 -7.06 25.87
CA ALA A 14 -34.35 -6.03 26.87
C ALA A 14 -33.09 -5.43 27.53
N ALA A 15 -32.07 -6.23 27.82
CA ALA A 15 -30.77 -5.76 28.33
C ALA A 15 -29.97 -4.98 27.25
N MET A 16 -30.14 -5.31 25.97
CA MET A 16 -29.58 -4.54 24.86
C MET A 16 -30.32 -3.19 24.66
N GLN A 17 -31.57 -3.09 25.10
CA GLN A 17 -32.41 -1.89 25.03
C GLN A 17 -32.38 -1.02 26.28
N SER A 18 -31.82 -1.47 27.41
CA SER A 18 -31.84 -0.69 28.65
C SER A 18 -30.77 0.41 28.72
N GLU A 19 -29.68 0.31 27.97
CA GLU A 19 -28.60 1.32 27.98
C GLU A 19 -28.12 1.71 26.55
N PRO A 20 -29.02 2.05 25.61
CA PRO A 20 -28.65 2.36 24.22
C PRO A 20 -27.75 3.60 24.15
N ALA A 21 -27.94 4.53 25.09
CA ALA A 21 -27.13 5.73 25.23
C ALA A 21 -25.68 5.41 25.64
N LEU A 22 -25.48 4.39 26.48
CA LEU A 22 -24.14 3.95 26.90
C LEU A 22 -23.38 3.34 25.74
N TYR A 23 -24.01 2.43 24.98
CA TYR A 23 -23.40 1.79 23.82
C TYR A 23 -23.06 2.81 22.73
N LEU A 24 -24.00 3.71 22.41
CA LEU A 24 -23.78 4.79 21.46
C LEU A 24 -22.64 5.71 21.90
N GLY A 25 -22.57 6.05 23.19
CA GLY A 25 -21.50 6.87 23.76
C GLY A 25 -20.13 6.20 23.70
N VAL A 26 -20.04 4.89 23.93
CA VAL A 26 -18.78 4.13 23.85
C VAL A 26 -18.32 4.00 22.40
N THR A 27 -19.20 3.62 21.46
CA THR A 27 -18.86 3.52 20.04
C THR A 27 -18.43 4.86 19.46
N LEU A 28 -19.13 5.94 19.81
CA LEU A 28 -18.79 7.28 19.35
C LEU A 28 -17.40 7.72 19.84
N LYS A 29 -17.07 7.45 21.11
CA LYS A 29 -15.73 7.74 21.68
C LYS A 29 -14.62 6.95 20.99
N ILE A 30 -14.84 5.67 20.71
CA ILE A 30 -13.85 4.83 20.02
C ILE A 30 -13.63 5.32 18.58
N SER A 31 -14.71 5.60 17.85
CA SER A 31 -14.64 6.11 16.47
C SER A 31 -13.94 7.46 16.39
N ILE A 32 -14.29 8.39 17.27
CA ILE A 32 -13.64 9.70 17.37
C ILE A 32 -12.18 9.56 17.77
N GLY A 33 -11.88 8.72 18.77
CA GLY A 33 -10.51 8.46 19.20
C GLY A 33 -9.63 7.91 18.08
N MET A 34 -10.15 6.94 17.30
CA MET A 34 -9.44 6.40 16.15
C MET A 34 -9.24 7.45 15.05
N PHE A 35 -10.26 8.26 14.77
CA PHE A 35 -10.17 9.35 13.80
C PHE A 35 -9.12 10.39 14.21
N LEU A 36 -9.12 10.84 15.47
CA LEU A 36 -8.10 11.74 16.01
C LEU A 36 -6.71 11.12 15.96
N HIS A 37 -6.58 9.82 16.26
CA HIS A 37 -5.28 9.14 16.19
C HIS A 37 -4.75 9.10 14.76
N VAL A 38 -5.59 8.79 13.77
CA VAL A 38 -5.21 8.83 12.36
C VAL A 38 -4.84 10.26 11.94
N LEU A 39 -5.62 11.27 12.36
CA LEU A 39 -5.40 12.65 11.96
C LEU A 39 -4.13 13.25 12.60
N PHE A 40 -3.85 12.98 13.87
CA PHE A 40 -2.78 13.64 14.62
C PHE A 40 -1.53 12.78 14.84
N VAL A 41 -1.62 11.46 14.70
CA VAL A 41 -0.46 10.56 14.83
C VAL A 41 -0.08 10.02 13.46
N ALA A 42 -0.97 9.25 12.82
CA ALA A 42 -0.62 8.59 11.56
C ALA A 42 -0.36 9.60 10.43
N GLY A 43 -1.24 10.59 10.25
CA GLY A 43 -1.10 11.61 9.21
C GLY A 43 0.24 12.37 9.30
N PRO A 44 0.57 12.99 10.45
CA PRO A 44 1.83 13.70 10.61
C PRO A 44 3.04 12.76 10.56
N LEU A 45 2.95 11.54 11.08
CA LEU A 45 4.05 10.57 11.03
C LEU A 45 4.31 10.12 9.58
N ASP A 46 3.28 9.77 8.83
CA ASP A 46 3.35 9.35 7.43
C ASP A 46 3.84 10.52 6.55
N PHE A 47 3.33 11.73 6.81
CA PHE A 47 3.77 12.94 6.14
C PHE A 47 5.25 13.22 6.43
N TRP A 48 5.69 13.10 7.68
CA TRP A 48 7.08 13.30 8.06
C TRP A 48 7.99 12.22 7.48
N TYR A 49 7.52 10.97 7.44
CA TYR A 49 8.22 9.85 6.81
C TYR A 49 8.39 10.08 5.31
N TRP A 50 7.35 10.57 4.65
CA TRP A 50 7.40 10.94 3.25
C TRP A 50 8.39 12.07 2.97
N ILE A 51 8.38 13.16 3.76
CA ILE A 51 9.34 14.26 3.61
C ILE A 51 10.78 13.80 3.86
N ARG A 52 11.00 12.86 4.80
CA ARG A 52 12.34 12.28 5.04
C ARG A 52 12.73 11.20 4.04
N SER A 53 11.81 10.72 3.21
CA SER A 53 12.14 9.68 2.24
C SER A 53 13.12 10.23 1.21
N SER A 54 14.36 9.74 1.26
CA SER A 54 15.38 10.08 0.27
C SER A 54 15.36 9.03 -0.84
N LEU A 55 15.39 9.50 -2.09
CA LEU A 55 15.49 8.61 -3.24
C LEU A 55 16.83 7.88 -3.21
N LYS A 56 16.79 6.55 -3.16
CA LYS A 56 18.00 5.74 -3.19
C LYS A 56 18.61 5.77 -4.60
N SER A 57 19.89 6.12 -4.68
CA SER A 57 20.61 6.11 -5.95
C SER A 57 20.82 4.67 -6.45
N VAL A 58 20.49 4.46 -7.72
CA VAL A 58 20.70 3.20 -8.45
C VAL A 58 21.85 3.29 -9.45
N ASN A 59 22.65 4.36 -9.40
CA ASN A 59 23.77 4.55 -10.30
C ASN A 59 24.80 3.41 -10.14
N GLY A 60 25.15 2.76 -11.25
CA GLY A 60 26.05 1.61 -11.27
C GLY A 60 25.46 0.32 -10.68
N ARG A 61 24.20 0.34 -10.21
CA ARG A 61 23.50 -0.84 -9.68
C ARG A 61 22.78 -1.59 -10.79
N THR A 62 22.61 -2.90 -10.61
CA THR A 62 21.83 -3.73 -11.52
C THR A 62 20.37 -3.75 -11.10
N VAL A 63 19.46 -3.50 -12.03
CA VAL A 63 18.01 -3.53 -11.82
C VAL A 63 17.38 -4.51 -12.80
N VAL A 64 16.57 -5.44 -12.30
CA VAL A 64 15.80 -6.38 -13.10
C VAL A 64 14.35 -5.91 -13.15
N ILE A 65 13.78 -5.81 -14.35
CA ILE A 65 12.42 -5.30 -14.57
C ILE A 65 11.63 -6.38 -15.28
N THR A 66 10.58 -6.88 -14.62
CA THR A 66 9.58 -7.77 -15.22
C THR A 66 8.54 -6.96 -15.99
N GLY A 67 8.03 -7.46 -17.12
CA GLY A 67 7.01 -6.73 -17.90
C GLY A 67 7.58 -5.46 -18.56
N GLY A 68 8.90 -5.42 -18.78
CA GLY A 68 9.60 -4.24 -19.29
C GLY A 68 9.53 -4.07 -20.81
N ALA A 69 8.87 -4.97 -21.54
CA ALA A 69 8.79 -4.88 -23.00
C ALA A 69 7.90 -3.73 -23.50
N SER A 70 6.93 -3.28 -22.69
CA SER A 70 5.97 -2.23 -23.09
C SER A 70 5.51 -1.34 -21.93
N GLY A 71 4.72 -0.31 -22.26
CA GLY A 71 4.04 0.55 -21.30
C GLY A 71 4.94 1.15 -20.21
N ILE A 72 4.47 1.06 -18.96
CA ILE A 72 5.15 1.61 -17.78
C ILE A 72 6.51 0.93 -17.57
N GLY A 73 6.58 -0.39 -17.74
CA GLY A 73 7.82 -1.16 -17.55
C GLY A 73 8.93 -0.71 -18.49
N LYS A 74 8.61 -0.50 -19.78
CA LYS A 74 9.55 0.04 -20.76
C LYS A 74 10.04 1.44 -20.37
N ARG A 75 9.13 2.34 -20.00
CA ARG A 75 9.51 3.71 -19.65
C ARG A 75 10.35 3.77 -18.37
N LEU A 76 10.06 2.91 -17.41
CA LEU A 76 10.85 2.76 -16.19
C LEU A 76 12.26 2.24 -16.52
N ALA A 77 12.38 1.24 -17.40
CA ALA A 77 13.67 0.72 -17.85
C ALA A 77 14.53 1.81 -18.50
N GLU A 78 13.94 2.63 -19.38
CA GLU A 78 14.61 3.76 -20.02
C GLU A 78 15.09 4.79 -19.00
N LEU A 79 14.25 5.17 -18.04
CA LEU A 79 14.62 6.13 -17.01
C LEU A 79 15.75 5.59 -16.12
N LEU A 80 15.65 4.35 -15.67
CA LEU A 80 16.66 3.72 -14.82
C LEU A 80 18.00 3.60 -15.53
N ALA A 81 18.01 3.18 -16.81
CA ALA A 81 19.23 3.05 -17.59
C ALA A 81 19.84 4.42 -17.95
N ILE A 82 19.04 5.34 -18.52
CA ILE A 82 19.54 6.57 -19.15
C ILE A 82 19.71 7.70 -18.12
N ARG A 83 18.70 7.91 -17.26
CA ARG A 83 18.68 9.05 -16.33
C ARG A 83 19.36 8.71 -15.01
N PHE A 84 19.20 7.47 -14.53
CA PHE A 84 19.71 7.07 -13.22
C PHE A 84 20.98 6.21 -13.28
N GLY A 85 21.45 5.84 -14.48
CA GLY A 85 22.73 5.16 -14.68
C GLY A 85 22.76 3.71 -14.15
N ALA A 86 21.61 3.06 -14.08
CA ALA A 86 21.50 1.66 -13.68
C ALA A 86 21.81 0.72 -14.85
N LYS A 87 22.32 -0.48 -14.54
CA LYS A 87 22.41 -1.60 -15.49
C LYS A 87 21.07 -2.33 -15.48
N VAL A 88 20.28 -2.22 -16.54
CA VAL A 88 18.91 -2.74 -16.57
C VAL A 88 18.84 -4.06 -17.34
N ALA A 89 18.23 -5.07 -16.74
CA ALA A 89 17.83 -6.31 -17.39
C ALA A 89 16.30 -6.37 -17.47
N ILE A 90 15.75 -6.64 -18.65
CA ILE A 90 14.31 -6.76 -18.87
C ILE A 90 13.96 -8.24 -18.98
N LEU A 91 12.98 -8.68 -18.18
CA LEU A 91 12.39 -10.01 -18.25
C LEU A 91 10.94 -9.89 -18.70
N ASP A 92 10.62 -10.40 -19.88
CA ASP A 92 9.28 -10.39 -20.42
C ASP A 92 9.03 -11.70 -21.18
N ILE A 93 7.77 -12.10 -21.28
CA ILE A 93 7.35 -13.27 -22.07
C ILE A 93 7.41 -12.99 -23.57
N ASN A 94 7.25 -11.72 -23.95
CA ASN A 94 7.29 -11.29 -25.33
C ASN A 94 8.71 -10.82 -25.67
N GLU A 95 9.27 -11.38 -26.75
CA GLU A 95 10.56 -10.94 -27.27
C GLU A 95 10.44 -9.46 -27.67
N VAL A 96 11.31 -8.62 -27.11
CA VAL A 96 11.31 -7.18 -27.38
C VAL A 96 11.75 -6.96 -28.82
N SER A 97 10.78 -6.75 -29.72
CA SER A 97 11.03 -6.51 -31.15
C SER A 97 11.87 -5.25 -31.43
N HIS A 98 11.97 -4.32 -30.48
CA HIS A 98 12.81 -3.12 -30.62
C HIS A 98 13.26 -2.53 -29.27
N PHE A 99 14.42 -2.94 -28.71
CA PHE A 99 15.17 -2.05 -27.81
C PHE A 99 16.63 -2.46 -27.56
N PHE A 100 17.53 -1.92 -28.39
CA PHE A 100 18.99 -2.15 -28.35
C PHE A 100 19.75 -1.05 -27.57
N ILE A 101 19.18 -0.48 -26.50
CA ILE A 101 19.81 0.62 -25.74
C ILE A 101 19.94 0.24 -24.26
N ALA A 102 20.99 -0.51 -23.93
CA ALA A 102 21.63 -0.48 -22.60
C ALA A 102 22.92 -1.34 -22.54
N LEU A 103 23.07 -2.35 -23.41
CA LEU A 103 24.21 -3.28 -23.29
C LEU A 103 25.43 -2.91 -24.13
N LYS A 104 25.40 -1.89 -25.00
CA LYS A 104 26.55 -1.59 -25.89
C LYS A 104 27.69 -0.78 -25.24
N LYS A 105 27.65 -0.51 -23.92
CA LYS A 105 28.72 0.23 -23.22
C LYS A 105 29.32 -0.52 -22.02
N VAL A 106 29.44 -1.84 -22.15
CA VAL A 106 30.41 -2.64 -21.38
C VAL A 106 31.19 -3.47 -22.41
N LYS A 107 32.09 -2.81 -23.13
CA LYS A 107 33.20 -3.46 -23.82
C LYS A 107 34.47 -2.86 -23.23
N THR A 108 34.78 -3.30 -22.02
CA THR A 108 36.15 -3.36 -21.52
C THR A 108 36.73 -4.69 -21.98
#